data_AF-A0A932FXQ2-F1
#
_entry.id   AF-A0A932FXQ2-F1
#
_cell.length_a   1.000
_cell.length_b   1.000
_cell.length_c   1.000
_cell.angle_alpha   90.00
_cell.angle_beta   90.00
_cell.angle_gamma   90.00
#
_symmetry.space_group_name_H-M   'P 1'
#
loop_
_entity.id
_entity.type
_entity.pdbx_description
1 polymer ?
#
loop_
_entity_poly.entity_id
_entity_poly.type
_entity_poly.pdbx_seq_one_letter_code
_entity_poly.pdbx_strand_id
1 'polypeptide(L)'
;MEGREIVAINVDLSCDRYCESCEKFFECENPEKEKMMARRRMGKAKEVMSNNKYKMAIVGGTGGVGKSLTTTNLSTALAMKGRRVSILDQDFDGATIPKMLGILDKKLSLADEGIIPVEGLLGIQVISMGNILGSDEVLTWFHEMRRNATEEFLSHVIYGERDYLLIDLPPGTSSDSVNMMEYVPDLTGAVIVTVPSEVSQNVAWKAALLCRKARV
;
A
#
# COMPACT_ATOMS: atom_id res chain seq x y z
N MET A 1 -1.19 -32.18 -33.43
CA MET A 1 -0.85 -32.57 -32.04
C MET A 1 -1.82 -31.81 -31.15
N GLU A 2 -2.72 -32.50 -30.44
CA GLU A 2 -3.53 -31.87 -29.39
C GLU A 2 -2.59 -31.40 -28.29
N GLY A 3 -2.52 -30.09 -28.09
CA GLY A 3 -1.79 -29.49 -26.98
C GLY A 3 -2.49 -29.82 -25.67
N ARG A 4 -1.73 -30.17 -24.64
CA ARG A 4 -2.25 -30.26 -23.27
C ARG A 4 -2.17 -28.88 -22.64
N GLU A 5 -3.28 -28.39 -22.10
CA GLU A 5 -3.33 -27.12 -21.38
C GLU A 5 -2.87 -27.31 -19.94
N ILE A 6 -1.97 -26.43 -19.48
CA ILE A 6 -1.61 -26.34 -18.06
C ILE A 6 -2.66 -25.46 -17.40
N VAL A 7 -3.52 -26.06 -16.57
CA VAL A 7 -4.60 -25.35 -15.87
C VAL A 7 -4.21 -24.84 -14.49
N ALA A 8 -3.14 -25.40 -13.90
CA ALA A 8 -2.66 -25.01 -12.57
C ALA A 8 -1.19 -25.40 -12.37
N ILE A 9 -0.52 -24.68 -11.47
CA ILE A 9 0.78 -25.06 -10.90
C ILE A 9 0.51 -25.62 -9.51
N ASN A 10 1.07 -26.79 -9.18
CA ASN A 10 0.95 -27.34 -7.84
C ASN A 10 1.81 -26.55 -6.87
N VAL A 11 1.16 -25.87 -5.93
CA VAL A 11 1.80 -25.18 -4.80
C VAL A 11 1.24 -25.82 -3.53
N ASP A 12 2.12 -26.29 -2.65
CA ASP A 12 1.72 -26.78 -1.33
C ASP A 12 1.44 -25.58 -0.42
N LEU A 13 0.15 -25.33 -0.16
CA LEU A 13 -0.35 -24.22 0.64
C LEU A 13 -0.91 -24.74 1.97
N SER A 14 -0.07 -25.50 2.69
CA SER A 14 -0.38 -25.94 4.05
C SER A 14 -0.42 -24.74 5.02
N CYS A 15 -1.29 -24.82 6.04
CA CYS A 15 -1.44 -23.74 7.02
C CYS A 15 -0.37 -23.85 8.11
N ASP A 16 0.57 -22.91 8.12
CA ASP A 16 1.63 -22.76 9.11
C ASP A 16 1.22 -21.86 10.31
N ARG A 17 -0.02 -21.35 10.29
CA ARG A 17 -0.59 -20.38 11.24
C ARG A 17 0.10 -19.02 11.24
N TYR A 18 0.85 -18.69 10.19
CA TYR A 18 1.44 -17.38 9.98
C TYR A 18 0.57 -16.55 9.04
N CYS A 19 -0.52 -16.00 9.58
CA CYS A 19 -1.53 -15.30 8.77
C CYS A 19 -0.96 -14.12 7.98
N GLU A 20 0.04 -13.43 8.52
CA GLU A 20 0.68 -12.27 7.89
C GLU A 20 1.44 -12.60 6.57
N SER A 21 1.60 -13.87 6.17
CA SER A 21 2.10 -14.22 4.82
C SER A 21 1.19 -15.22 4.12
N CYS A 22 -0.07 -15.29 4.53
CA CYS A 22 -0.98 -16.29 4.00
C CYS A 22 -1.54 -15.86 2.64
N GLU A 23 -1.10 -16.51 1.56
CA GLU A 23 -1.61 -16.24 0.20
C GLU A 23 -3.12 -16.45 0.06
N LYS A 24 -3.74 -17.22 0.97
CA LYS A 24 -5.18 -17.48 1.02
C LYS A 24 -5.90 -16.63 2.07
N PHE A 25 -5.32 -15.56 2.60
CA PHE A 25 -5.88 -14.81 3.73
C PHE A 25 -7.35 -14.39 3.52
N PHE A 26 -7.66 -13.81 2.36
CA PHE A 26 -9.03 -13.40 2.01
C PHE A 26 -10.02 -14.56 1.85
N GLU A 27 -9.53 -15.75 1.52
CA GLU A 27 -10.30 -16.97 1.28
C GLU A 27 -10.32 -17.90 2.51
N CYS A 28 -9.50 -17.61 3.53
CA CYS A 28 -9.36 -18.43 4.72
C CYS A 28 -10.57 -18.29 5.65
N GLU A 29 -11.20 -19.42 5.99
CA GLU A 29 -12.36 -19.48 6.88
C GLU A 29 -11.98 -19.69 8.36
N ASN A 30 -10.69 -19.75 8.70
CA ASN A 30 -10.26 -19.96 10.08
C ASN A 30 -10.73 -18.78 10.97
N PRO A 31 -11.58 -19.02 11.99
CA PRO A 31 -12.12 -17.95 12.84
C PRO A 31 -11.06 -17.28 13.71
N GLU A 32 -9.89 -17.89 13.87
CA GLU A 32 -8.78 -17.31 14.63
C GLU A 32 -7.84 -16.43 13.79
N LYS A 33 -8.02 -16.33 12.46
CA LYS A 33 -7.06 -15.64 11.58
C LYS A 33 -6.83 -14.18 11.98
N GLU A 34 -7.91 -13.46 12.31
CA GLU A 34 -7.82 -12.05 12.74
C GLU A 34 -7.11 -11.92 14.09
N LYS A 35 -7.34 -12.87 15.00
CA LYS A 35 -6.63 -12.92 16.30
C LYS A 35 -5.15 -13.22 16.11
N MET A 36 -4.81 -14.12 15.19
CA MET A 36 -3.41 -14.46 14.87
C MET A 36 -2.68 -13.27 14.28
N MET A 37 -3.32 -12.56 13.34
CA MET A 37 -2.80 -11.34 12.75
C MET A 37 -2.62 -10.21 13.78
N ALA A 38 -3.60 -10.00 14.66
CA ALA A 38 -3.58 -8.91 15.64
C ALA A 38 -2.54 -9.07 16.77
N ARG A 39 -1.96 -10.26 16.98
CA ARG A 39 -1.04 -10.55 18.11
C ARG A 39 0.35 -9.91 17.98
N ARG A 40 0.66 -9.26 16.86
CA ARG A 40 2.02 -8.76 16.54
C ARG A 40 1.99 -7.29 16.11
N ARG A 41 2.94 -6.84 15.27
CA ARG A 41 3.07 -5.45 14.79
C ARG A 41 1.76 -4.88 14.23
N MET A 42 0.90 -5.73 13.68
CA MET A 42 -0.41 -5.35 13.17
C MET A 42 -1.40 -4.88 14.23
N GLY A 43 -1.26 -5.31 15.49
CA GLY A 43 -2.03 -4.76 16.61
C GLY A 43 -1.72 -3.28 16.84
N LYS A 44 -0.42 -2.94 16.83
CA LYS A 44 0.04 -1.55 16.93
C LYS A 44 -0.33 -0.72 15.69
N ALA A 45 -0.23 -1.32 14.50
CA ALA A 45 -0.71 -0.68 13.27
C ALA A 45 -2.18 -0.27 13.37
N LYS A 46 -3.05 -1.09 13.97
CA LYS A 46 -4.45 -0.74 14.19
C LYS A 46 -4.63 0.51 15.05
N GLU A 47 -3.86 0.64 16.12
CA GLU A 47 -3.88 1.82 16.98
C GLU A 47 -3.37 3.06 16.23
N VAL A 48 -2.18 2.99 15.63
CA VAL A 48 -1.56 4.11 14.91
C VAL A 48 -2.43 4.59 13.74
N MET A 49 -2.98 3.65 12.98
CA MET A 49 -3.79 3.93 11.80
C MET A 49 -5.22 4.37 12.14
N SER A 50 -5.66 4.23 13.40
CA SER A 50 -6.97 4.72 13.85
C SER A 50 -7.07 6.25 13.83
N ASN A 51 -5.93 6.95 13.91
CA ASN A 51 -5.84 8.40 13.80
C ASN A 51 -6.09 8.94 12.37
N ASN A 52 -6.24 8.05 11.38
CA ASN A 52 -6.58 8.38 10.01
C ASN A 52 -8.06 8.09 9.76
N LYS A 53 -8.88 9.13 9.57
CA LYS A 53 -10.34 8.99 9.45
C LYS A 53 -10.76 8.21 8.21
N TYR A 54 -10.17 8.51 7.06
CA TYR A 54 -10.44 7.82 5.80
C TYR A 54 -9.14 7.24 5.23
N LYS A 55 -9.14 5.94 4.96
CA LYS A 55 -8.01 5.21 4.39
C LYS A 55 -8.40 4.78 2.97
N MET A 56 -7.74 5.34 1.97
CA MET A 56 -8.10 5.15 0.56
C MET A 56 -6.95 4.49 -0.20
N ALA A 57 -7.19 3.29 -0.73
CA ALA A 57 -6.23 2.62 -1.60
C ALA A 57 -6.32 3.20 -3.02
N ILE A 58 -5.19 3.60 -3.59
CA ILE A 58 -5.10 4.02 -4.99
C ILE A 58 -4.47 2.87 -5.77
N VAL A 59 -5.28 2.24 -6.62
CA VAL A 59 -4.92 0.99 -7.30
C VAL A 59 -4.88 1.24 -8.80
N GLY A 60 -3.83 0.77 -9.46
CA GLY A 60 -3.63 0.96 -10.90
C GLY A 60 -3.71 -0.37 -11.65
N GLY A 61 -4.19 -0.33 -12.90
CA GLY A 61 -4.14 -1.48 -13.79
C GLY A 61 -2.70 -1.88 -14.13
N THR A 62 -2.06 -1.12 -15.01
CA THR A 62 -0.67 -1.37 -15.47
C THR A 62 0.29 -0.31 -14.93
N GLY A 63 1.59 -0.58 -15.00
CA GLY A 63 2.59 0.48 -14.80
C GLY A 63 2.35 1.65 -15.76
N GLY A 64 2.58 2.88 -15.29
CA GLY A 64 2.48 4.08 -16.12
C GLY A 64 1.07 4.63 -16.39
N VAL A 65 0.01 4.10 -15.77
CA VAL A 65 -1.38 4.62 -15.94
C VAL A 65 -1.66 5.96 -15.27
N GLY A 66 -0.68 6.55 -14.58
CA GLY A 66 -0.85 7.81 -13.84
C GLY A 66 -1.42 7.65 -12.43
N LYS A 67 -1.25 6.47 -11.82
CA LYS A 67 -1.66 6.18 -10.43
C LYS A 67 -1.05 7.15 -9.41
N SER A 68 0.28 7.23 -9.31
CA SER A 68 0.98 8.13 -8.37
C SER A 68 0.72 9.61 -8.66
N LEU A 69 0.51 9.95 -9.94
CA LEU A 69 0.07 11.30 -10.35
C LEU A 69 -1.33 11.60 -9.83
N THR A 70 -2.25 10.64 -9.91
CA THR A 70 -3.61 10.75 -9.36
C THR A 70 -3.55 10.88 -7.84
N THR A 71 -2.74 10.07 -7.15
CA THR A 71 -2.52 10.16 -5.70
C THR A 71 -2.05 11.55 -5.29
N THR A 72 -1.06 12.10 -6.00
CA THR A 72 -0.48 13.43 -5.74
C THR A 72 -1.46 14.56 -5.99
N ASN A 73 -2.24 14.50 -7.07
CA ASN A 73 -3.24 15.53 -7.38
C ASN A 73 -4.43 15.46 -6.43
N LEU A 74 -4.85 14.25 -6.05
CA LEU A 74 -5.93 14.05 -5.08
C LEU A 74 -5.53 14.57 -3.69
N SER A 75 -4.31 14.27 -3.22
CA SER A 75 -3.81 14.77 -1.94
C SER A 75 -3.76 16.30 -1.92
N THR A 76 -3.23 16.89 -3.00
CA THR A 76 -3.16 18.35 -3.17
C THR A 76 -4.56 18.98 -3.16
N ALA A 77 -5.51 18.42 -3.91
CA ALA A 77 -6.88 18.94 -3.96
C ALA A 77 -7.60 18.83 -2.60
N LEU A 78 -7.37 17.75 -1.84
CA LEU A 78 -7.91 17.58 -0.49
C LEU A 78 -7.27 18.58 0.49
N ALA A 79 -5.95 18.76 0.43
CA ALA A 79 -5.22 19.71 1.27
C ALA A 79 -5.63 21.16 1.00
N MET A 80 -5.81 21.54 -0.28
CA MET A 80 -6.36 22.85 -0.66
C MET A 80 -7.77 23.10 -0.13
N LYS A 81 -8.54 22.03 0.15
CA LYS A 81 -9.85 22.09 0.82
C LYS A 81 -9.75 22.06 2.35
N GLY A 82 -8.55 22.26 2.91
CA GLY A 82 -8.29 22.31 4.35
C GLY A 82 -8.29 20.94 5.02
N ARG A 83 -8.16 19.84 4.27
CA ARG A 83 -8.04 18.48 4.84
C ARG A 83 -6.61 18.16 5.19
N ARG A 84 -6.38 17.49 6.32
CA ARG A 84 -5.07 16.97 6.71
C ARG A 84 -4.85 15.64 6.00
N VAL A 85 -3.87 15.59 5.10
CA VAL A 85 -3.61 14.44 4.24
C VAL A 85 -2.24 13.85 4.51
N SER A 86 -2.17 12.53 4.51
CA SER A 86 -0.94 11.75 4.47
C SER A 86 -0.96 10.82 3.26
N ILE A 87 0.21 10.61 2.66
CA ILE A 87 0.43 9.66 1.56
C ILE A 87 1.38 8.59 2.04
N LEU A 88 0.97 7.33 1.89
CA LEU A 88 1.83 6.16 2.06
C LEU A 88 2.13 5.60 0.66
N ASP A 89 3.38 5.76 0.21
CA ASP A 89 3.88 5.26 -1.06
C ASP A 89 4.39 3.82 -0.87
N GLN A 90 3.70 2.84 -1.47
CA GLN A 90 4.03 1.41 -1.40
C GLN A 90 4.58 0.89 -2.72
N ASP A 91 4.82 1.76 -3.69
CA ASP A 91 5.51 1.38 -4.92
C ASP A 91 7.03 1.45 -4.68
N PHE A 92 7.58 0.46 -3.99
CA PHE A 92 8.98 0.45 -3.58
C PHE A 92 9.97 0.54 -4.75
N ASP A 93 9.64 -0.08 -5.89
CA ASP A 93 10.48 -0.07 -7.09
C ASP A 93 10.31 1.22 -7.91
N GLY A 94 9.10 1.80 -7.88
CA GLY A 94 8.70 2.95 -8.68
C GLY A 94 8.33 4.17 -7.86
N ALA A 95 8.97 4.39 -6.71
CA ALA A 95 8.64 5.46 -5.76
C ALA A 95 8.77 6.84 -6.41
N THR A 96 7.64 7.39 -6.87
CA THR A 96 7.60 8.66 -7.64
C THR A 96 6.94 9.79 -6.89
N ILE A 97 6.19 9.52 -5.82
CA ILE A 97 5.49 10.53 -5.03
C ILE A 97 6.43 11.63 -4.51
N PRO A 98 7.60 11.33 -3.91
CA PRO A 98 8.49 12.37 -3.39
C PRO A 98 9.00 13.32 -4.48
N LYS A 99 9.27 12.76 -5.67
CA LYS A 99 9.71 13.54 -6.83
C LYS A 99 8.58 14.44 -7.36
N MET A 100 7.36 13.92 -7.46
CA MET A 100 6.20 14.69 -7.95
C MET A 100 5.84 15.85 -7.02
N LEU A 101 6.04 15.68 -5.71
CA LEU A 101 5.80 16.71 -4.69
C LEU A 101 6.99 17.65 -4.45
N GLY A 102 8.12 17.45 -5.14
CA GLY A 102 9.31 18.29 -5.01
C GLY A 102 9.98 18.18 -3.63
N ILE A 103 9.95 17.00 -3.03
CA ILE A 103 10.49 16.71 -1.68
C ILE A 103 11.51 15.57 -1.69
N LEU A 104 12.10 15.26 -2.85
CA LEU A 104 13.03 14.14 -3.01
C LEU A 104 14.33 14.33 -2.19
N ASP A 105 14.72 15.59 -1.97
CA ASP A 105 15.88 16.01 -1.16
C ASP A 105 15.61 15.91 0.35
N LYS A 106 14.35 15.77 0.76
CA LYS A 106 13.97 15.59 2.16
C LYS A 106 14.07 14.12 2.55
N LYS A 107 14.40 13.87 3.82
CA LYS A 107 14.53 12.53 4.39
C LYS A 107 13.51 12.29 5.49
N LEU A 108 13.05 11.05 5.60
CA LEU A 108 12.36 10.59 6.81
C LEU A 108 13.32 10.70 7.99
N SER A 109 12.81 11.12 9.15
CA SER A 109 13.58 11.15 10.40
C SER A 109 13.01 10.19 11.43
N LEU A 110 13.83 9.82 12.39
CA LEU A 110 13.46 8.92 13.48
C LEU A 110 13.51 9.71 14.80
N ALA A 111 12.42 9.67 15.55
CA ALA A 111 12.33 10.12 16.93
C ALA A 111 12.16 8.92 17.87
N ASP A 112 12.22 9.16 19.18
CA ASP A 112 12.06 8.13 20.20
C ASP A 112 10.69 7.42 20.09
N GLU A 113 9.66 8.14 19.67
CA GLU A 113 8.30 7.62 19.54
C GLU A 113 8.04 6.94 18.18
N GLY A 114 8.88 7.15 17.17
CA GLY A 114 8.70 6.57 15.84
C GLY A 114 9.22 7.40 14.67
N ILE A 115 8.84 6.98 13.45
CA ILE A 115 9.23 7.61 12.19
C ILE A 115 8.42 8.89 11.98
N ILE A 116 9.11 10.00 11.79
CA ILE A 116 8.49 11.27 11.41
C ILE A 116 8.38 11.31 9.88
N PRO A 117 7.15 11.45 9.33
CA PRO A 117 6.95 11.53 7.89
C PRO A 117 7.52 12.82 7.30
N VAL A 118 7.87 12.80 6.02
CA VAL A 118 8.32 14.00 5.31
C VAL A 118 7.13 14.93 5.09
N GLU A 119 7.27 16.20 5.47
CA GLU A 119 6.24 17.20 5.20
C GLU A 119 6.50 17.93 3.87
N GLY A 120 5.55 17.83 2.95
CA GLY A 120 5.50 18.54 1.69
C GLY A 120 4.71 19.85 1.75
N LEU A 121 4.38 20.37 0.57
CA LEU A 121 3.53 21.56 0.47
C LEU A 121 2.16 21.32 1.10
N LEU A 122 1.53 22.38 1.61
CA LEU A 122 0.19 22.33 2.22
C LEU A 122 0.07 21.40 3.45
N GLY A 123 1.19 21.03 4.08
CA GLY A 123 1.20 20.14 5.25
C GLY A 123 0.92 18.66 4.92
N ILE A 124 1.05 18.27 3.65
CA ILE A 124 0.89 16.89 3.20
C ILE A 124 2.06 16.07 3.72
N GLN A 125 1.77 15.04 4.51
CA GLN A 125 2.79 14.09 4.96
C GLN A 125 3.03 13.02 3.89
N VAL A 126 4.29 12.60 3.73
CA VAL A 126 4.69 11.57 2.78
C VAL A 126 5.59 10.56 3.48
N ILE A 127 5.23 9.29 3.33
CA ILE A 127 6.00 8.13 3.77
C ILE A 127 6.34 7.36 2.49
N SER A 128 7.61 7.36 2.10
CA SER A 128 8.08 6.71 0.87
C SER A 128 9.52 6.24 1.01
N MET A 129 9.84 5.09 0.43
CA MET A 129 11.23 4.65 0.28
C MET A 129 12.05 5.62 -0.58
N GLY A 130 11.42 6.39 -1.47
CA GLY A 130 12.09 7.45 -2.23
C GLY A 130 12.66 8.57 -1.36
N ASN A 131 12.19 8.72 -0.12
CA ASN A 131 12.77 9.63 0.88
C ASN A 131 13.80 8.96 1.79
N ILE A 132 14.11 7.68 1.60
CA ILE A 132 15.16 6.96 2.32
C ILE A 132 16.35 6.73 1.39
N LEU A 133 16.09 6.14 0.23
CA LEU A 133 17.10 5.74 -0.74
C LEU A 133 17.86 6.92 -1.35
N GLY A 134 19.09 6.66 -1.79
CA GLY A 134 19.84 7.57 -2.66
C GLY A 134 19.28 7.60 -4.09
N SER A 135 19.63 8.63 -4.87
CA SER A 135 19.15 8.79 -6.26
C SER A 135 19.54 7.65 -7.19
N ASP A 136 20.69 7.02 -6.94
CA ASP A 136 21.25 5.94 -7.75
C ASP A 136 21.15 4.56 -7.06
N GLU A 137 20.43 4.50 -5.93
CA GLU A 137 20.28 3.27 -5.16
C GLU A 137 19.11 2.44 -5.69
N VAL A 138 19.40 1.20 -6.10
CA VAL A 138 18.38 0.26 -6.57
C VAL A 138 17.96 -0.66 -5.43
N LEU A 139 16.67 -0.71 -5.15
CA LEU A 139 16.13 -1.58 -4.12
C LEU A 139 16.12 -3.04 -4.60
N THR A 140 16.93 -3.89 -3.99
CA THR A 140 17.04 -5.33 -4.31
C THR A 140 16.40 -6.22 -3.23
N TRP A 141 15.40 -5.68 -2.55
CA TRP A 141 14.77 -6.34 -1.41
C TRP A 141 13.85 -7.50 -1.82
N PHE A 142 14.03 -8.63 -1.13
CA PHE A 142 13.10 -9.76 -1.19
C PHE A 142 11.80 -9.47 -0.46
N HIS A 143 10.80 -10.32 -0.68
CA HIS A 143 9.43 -10.14 -0.18
C HIS A 143 9.35 -9.89 1.33
N GLU A 144 10.12 -10.63 2.14
CA GLU A 144 10.13 -10.46 3.60
C GLU A 144 10.60 -9.07 4.04
N MET A 145 11.61 -8.50 3.36
CA MET A 145 12.12 -7.18 3.69
C MET A 145 11.10 -6.07 3.35
N ARG A 146 10.45 -6.19 2.19
CA ARG A 146 9.37 -5.29 1.76
C ARG A 146 8.22 -5.32 2.76
N ARG A 147 7.80 -6.52 3.14
CA ARG A 147 6.77 -6.73 4.16
C ARG A 147 7.13 -6.09 5.50
N ASN A 148 8.36 -6.32 6.00
CA ASN A 148 8.83 -5.71 7.24
C ASN A 148 8.79 -4.18 7.19
N ALA A 149 9.21 -3.58 6.06
CA ALA A 149 9.15 -2.13 5.89
C ALA A 149 7.72 -1.60 5.86
N THR A 150 6.81 -2.31 5.17
CA THR A 150 5.37 -2.00 5.19
C THR A 150 4.81 -2.05 6.61
N GLU A 151 5.04 -3.13 7.35
CA GLU A 151 4.59 -3.26 8.75
C GLU A 151 5.13 -2.13 9.62
N GLU A 152 6.39 -1.75 9.43
CA GLU A 152 7.03 -0.66 10.14
C GLU A 152 6.34 0.68 9.84
N PHE A 153 6.08 0.98 8.56
CA PHE A 153 5.37 2.20 8.18
C PHE A 153 3.95 2.26 8.73
N LEU A 154 3.25 1.13 8.80
CA LEU A 154 1.90 1.07 9.35
C LEU A 154 1.87 1.19 10.89
N SER A 155 2.91 0.73 11.59
CA SER A 155 2.90 0.59 13.05
C SER A 155 3.81 1.56 13.82
N HIS A 156 4.75 2.22 13.17
CA HIS A 156 5.74 3.08 13.82
C HIS A 156 5.83 4.49 13.24
N VAL A 157 5.04 4.85 12.23
CA VAL A 157 4.97 6.23 11.74
C VAL A 157 4.09 7.09 12.65
N ILE A 158 4.58 8.28 12.98
CA ILE A 158 3.86 9.30 13.73
C ILE A 158 2.96 10.09 12.77
N TYR A 159 1.84 9.49 12.35
CA TYR A 159 0.87 10.15 11.45
C TYR A 159 0.21 11.38 12.10
N GLY A 160 -0.01 11.30 13.42
CA GLY A 160 -0.90 12.21 14.13
C GLY A 160 -2.34 12.12 13.60
N GLU A 161 -3.14 13.14 13.89
CA GLU A 161 -4.54 13.22 13.46
C GLU A 161 -4.67 13.65 12.00
N ARG A 162 -5.22 12.77 11.16
CA ARG A 162 -5.32 12.97 9.71
C ARG A 162 -6.73 12.65 9.19
N ASP A 163 -7.21 13.47 8.26
CA ASP A 163 -8.52 13.24 7.64
C ASP A 163 -8.43 12.13 6.58
N TYR A 164 -7.34 12.11 5.81
CA TYR A 164 -7.14 11.13 4.73
C TYR A 164 -5.74 10.54 4.78
N LEU A 165 -5.67 9.21 4.69
CA LEU A 165 -4.48 8.47 4.30
C LEU A 165 -4.70 7.91 2.90
N LEU A 166 -3.95 8.42 1.93
CA LEU A 166 -3.92 7.89 0.57
C LEU A 166 -2.78 6.88 0.46
N ILE A 167 -3.08 5.68 -0.03
CA ILE A 167 -2.11 4.57 -0.11
C ILE A 167 -1.86 4.29 -1.59
N ASP A 168 -0.67 4.66 -2.08
CA ASP A 168 -0.27 4.44 -3.46
C ASP A 168 0.26 3.01 -3.61
N LEU A 169 -0.59 2.09 -4.08
CA LEU A 169 -0.20 0.67 -4.22
C LEU A 169 0.69 0.44 -5.44
N PRO A 170 1.53 -0.60 -5.48
CA PRO A 170 2.24 -0.96 -6.71
C PRO A 170 1.27 -1.37 -7.84
N PRO A 171 1.73 -1.42 -9.10
CA PRO A 171 0.85 -1.72 -10.23
C PRO A 171 0.28 -3.15 -10.18
N GLY A 172 -1.00 -3.28 -10.56
CA GLY A 172 -1.68 -4.55 -10.68
C GLY A 172 -2.06 -5.19 -9.33
N THR A 173 -2.03 -6.52 -9.30
CA THR A 173 -2.41 -7.35 -8.14
C THR A 173 -1.20 -8.11 -7.60
N SER A 174 -0.07 -7.42 -7.44
CA SER A 174 1.15 -8.02 -6.87
C SER A 174 0.93 -8.44 -5.41
N SER A 175 1.82 -9.28 -4.88
CA SER A 175 1.82 -9.65 -3.46
C SER A 175 1.82 -8.44 -2.53
N ASP A 176 2.51 -7.37 -2.92
CA ASP A 176 2.62 -6.15 -2.12
C ASP A 176 1.27 -5.41 -2.06
N SER A 177 0.51 -5.37 -3.17
CA SER A 177 -0.85 -4.83 -3.19
C SER A 177 -1.82 -5.65 -2.33
N VAL A 178 -1.73 -6.98 -2.40
CA VAL A 178 -2.54 -7.92 -1.60
C VAL A 178 -2.24 -7.73 -0.11
N ASN A 179 -0.95 -7.75 0.26
CA ASN A 179 -0.47 -7.53 1.61
C ASN A 179 -0.96 -6.19 2.18
N MET A 180 -0.90 -5.11 1.40
CA MET A 180 -1.39 -3.81 1.84
C MET A 180 -2.89 -3.80 2.13
N MET A 181 -3.70 -4.44 1.29
CA MET A 181 -5.14 -4.53 1.52
C MET A 181 -5.49 -5.42 2.72
N GLU A 182 -4.64 -6.38 3.05
CA GLU A 182 -4.76 -7.19 4.25
C GLU A 182 -4.34 -6.39 5.50
N TYR A 183 -3.17 -5.74 5.46
CA TYR A 183 -2.56 -5.11 6.62
C TYR A 183 -3.24 -3.81 7.05
N VAL A 184 -3.79 -3.03 6.13
CA VAL A 184 -4.40 -1.75 6.48
C VAL A 184 -5.74 -2.00 7.17
N PRO A 185 -5.86 -1.67 8.47
CA PRO A 185 -7.09 -1.91 9.19
C PRO A 185 -8.14 -0.87 8.81
N ASP A 186 -9.39 -1.32 8.65
CA ASP A 186 -10.54 -0.46 8.34
C ASP A 186 -10.32 0.40 7.08
N LEU A 187 -9.80 -0.21 6.02
CA LEU A 187 -9.65 0.42 4.71
C LEU A 187 -11.03 0.89 4.21
N THR A 188 -11.18 2.19 3.95
CA THR A 188 -12.48 2.83 3.72
C THR A 188 -12.99 2.63 2.29
N GLY A 189 -12.07 2.57 1.33
CA GLY A 189 -12.42 2.47 -0.08
C GLY A 189 -11.19 2.41 -0.98
N ALA A 190 -11.45 2.21 -2.27
CA ALA A 190 -10.42 2.20 -3.30
C ALA A 190 -10.76 3.14 -4.46
N VAL A 191 -9.73 3.72 -5.07
CA VAL A 191 -9.79 4.46 -6.34
C VAL A 191 -9.03 3.66 -7.37
N ILE A 192 -9.70 3.30 -8.46
CA ILE A 192 -9.11 2.52 -9.54
C ILE A 192 -8.70 3.46 -10.68
N VAL A 193 -7.41 3.46 -11.00
CA VAL A 193 -6.81 4.28 -12.05
C VAL A 193 -6.47 3.41 -13.25
N THR A 194 -6.97 3.79 -14.42
CA THR A 194 -6.74 3.09 -15.68
C THR A 194 -6.70 4.08 -16.85
N VAL A 195 -6.32 3.59 -18.02
CA VAL A 195 -6.36 4.34 -19.29
C VAL A 195 -7.30 3.63 -20.27
N PRO A 196 -7.74 4.29 -21.37
CA PRO A 196 -8.69 3.71 -22.33
C PRO A 196 -8.24 2.45 -23.08
N SER A 197 -7.04 1.94 -22.82
CA SER A 197 -6.52 0.71 -23.43
C SER A 197 -7.18 -0.52 -22.79
N GLU A 198 -7.65 -1.44 -23.63
CA GLU A 198 -8.22 -2.73 -23.20
C GLU A 198 -7.26 -3.52 -22.28
N VAL A 199 -5.96 -3.49 -22.57
CA VAL A 199 -4.94 -4.13 -21.73
C VAL A 199 -4.96 -3.54 -20.32
N SER A 200 -5.04 -2.21 -20.20
CA SER A 200 -5.06 -1.53 -18.90
C SER A 200 -6.37 -1.75 -18.16
N GLN A 201 -7.50 -1.73 -18.88
CA GLN A 201 -8.83 -1.97 -18.31
C GLN A 201 -8.96 -3.39 -17.76
N ASN A 202 -8.44 -4.39 -18.48
CA ASN A 202 -8.45 -5.78 -18.01
C ASN A 202 -7.69 -5.97 -16.69
N VAL A 203 -6.55 -5.30 -16.52
CA VAL A 203 -5.80 -5.37 -15.25
C VAL A 203 -6.47 -4.54 -14.16
N ALA A 204 -7.02 -3.36 -14.50
CA ALA A 204 -7.79 -2.55 -13.57
C ALA A 204 -9.05 -3.28 -13.05
N TRP A 205 -9.70 -4.08 -13.91
CA TRP A 205 -10.81 -4.95 -13.51
C TRP A 205 -10.36 -6.02 -12.51
N LYS A 206 -9.21 -6.66 -12.73
CA LYS A 206 -8.63 -7.62 -11.75
C LYS A 206 -8.32 -6.95 -10.42
N ALA A 207 -7.79 -5.71 -10.44
CA ALA A 207 -7.60 -4.91 -9.24
C ALA A 207 -8.93 -4.61 -8.52
N ALA A 208 -10.00 -4.29 -9.26
CA ALA A 208 -11.34 -4.11 -8.69
C ALA A 208 -11.84 -5.38 -7.98
N LEU A 209 -11.62 -6.55 -8.59
CA LEU A 209 -11.98 -7.83 -7.99
C LEU A 209 -11.17 -8.12 -6.71
N LEU A 210 -9.90 -7.72 -6.67
CA LEU A 210 -9.09 -7.81 -5.45
C LEU A 210 -9.64 -6.91 -4.34
N CYS A 211 -9.98 -5.65 -4.62
CA CYS A 211 -10.65 -4.78 -3.64
C CYS A 211 -11.93 -5.42 -3.10
N ARG A 212 -12.74 -6.01 -3.99
CA ARG A 212 -13.96 -6.73 -3.60
C ARG A 212 -13.67 -7.93 -2.69
N LYS A 213 -12.59 -8.69 -2.94
CA LYS A 213 -12.15 -9.78 -2.04
C LYS A 213 -11.71 -9.25 -0.68
N ALA A 214 -11.04 -8.10 -0.65
CA ALA A 214 -10.66 -7.38 0.58
C ALA A 214 -11.85 -6.71 1.29
N ARG A 215 -13.06 -6.77 0.71
CA ARG A 215 -14.30 -6.14 1.20
C ARG A 215 -14.22 -4.61 1.23
N VAL A 216 -13.58 -4.04 0.21
CA VAL A 216 -13.36 -2.60 -0.01
C VAL A 216 -13.99 -2.16 -1.33
#